data_AF-A0A8T5MKD2-F1
#
_entry.id   AF-A0A8T5MKD2-F1
#
_cell.length_a   1.000
_cell.length_b   1.000
_cell.length_c   1.000
_cell.angle_alpha   90.00
_cell.angle_beta   90.00
_cell.angle_gamma   90.00
#
_symmetry.space_group_name_H-M   'P 1'
#
loop_
_entity.id
_entity.type
_entity.pdbx_description
1 polymer ?
#
loop_
_entity_poly.entity_id
_entity_poly.type
_entity_poly.pdbx_seq_one_letter_code
_entity_poly.pdbx_strand_id
1 'polypeptide(L)'
;MPFFSQVMVNCKHCGKPAPSNEMSLDPVYRMMVCRKCVEERRMKDNPIRPGMPLPPKPGIAPSRPAPLQAVKPAVMPKPVPKPAPSAVKVLSSSSKSKIKCKKCGWSFNFDADKGYPRNCPSCGTPVGGGKYDFF
;
A
#
# COMPACT_ATOMS: atom_id res chain seq x y z
N MET A 1 -17.91 -8.51 -34.17
CA MET A 1 -17.77 -8.16 -32.73
C MET A 1 -16.84 -9.19 -32.10
N PRO A 2 -15.68 -8.80 -31.56
CA PRO A 2 -14.74 -9.75 -30.95
C PRO A 2 -15.30 -10.28 -29.63
N PHE A 3 -15.32 -11.61 -29.48
CA PHE A 3 -15.59 -12.28 -28.21
C PHE A 3 -14.33 -12.20 -27.35
N PHE A 4 -14.33 -11.32 -26.34
CA PHE A 4 -13.29 -11.33 -25.33
C PHE A 4 -13.52 -12.55 -24.42
N SER A 5 -12.68 -13.56 -24.55
CA SER A 5 -12.62 -14.68 -23.61
C SER A 5 -12.29 -14.15 -22.22
N GLN A 6 -13.29 -14.07 -21.34
CA GLN A 6 -13.08 -13.63 -19.96
C GLN A 6 -12.31 -14.70 -19.18
N VAL A 7 -11.21 -14.29 -18.55
CA VAL A 7 -10.41 -15.15 -17.68
C VAL A 7 -11.16 -15.36 -16.37
N MET A 8 -11.46 -16.62 -16.05
CA MET A 8 -12.03 -17.04 -14.78
C MET A 8 -10.93 -17.25 -13.75
N VAL A 9 -11.14 -16.76 -12.52
CA VAL A 9 -10.21 -16.91 -11.40
C VAL A 9 -10.98 -17.30 -10.14
N ASN A 10 -10.36 -18.08 -9.25
CA ASN A 10 -11.01 -18.53 -8.03
C ASN A 10 -10.79 -17.53 -6.89
N CYS A 11 -11.86 -17.18 -6.18
CA CYS A 11 -11.79 -16.33 -5.00
C CYS A 11 -10.99 -17.04 -3.90
N LYS A 12 -10.00 -16.36 -3.31
CA LYS A 12 -9.19 -16.95 -2.23
C LYS A 12 -9.96 -17.13 -0.91
N HIS A 13 -11.06 -16.42 -0.72
CA HIS A 13 -11.87 -16.51 0.49
C HIS A 13 -12.92 -17.62 0.43
N CYS A 14 -13.71 -17.70 -0.65
CA CYS A 14 -14.82 -18.65 -0.76
C CYS A 14 -14.60 -19.77 -1.80
N GLY A 15 -13.50 -19.74 -2.56
CA GLY A 15 -13.18 -20.76 -3.57
C GLY A 15 -13.98 -20.68 -4.87
N LYS A 16 -15.03 -19.84 -4.94
CA LYS A 16 -15.90 -19.74 -6.13
C LYS A 16 -15.16 -19.10 -7.31
N PRO A 17 -15.29 -19.65 -8.53
CA PRO A 17 -14.77 -19.02 -9.74
C PRO A 17 -15.61 -17.78 -10.06
N ALA A 18 -14.94 -16.68 -10.40
CA ALA A 18 -15.56 -15.45 -10.88
C ALA A 18 -14.68 -14.82 -11.97
N PRO A 19 -15.24 -14.00 -12.87
CA PRO A 19 -14.45 -13.33 -13.88
C PRO A 19 -13.44 -12.38 -13.23
N SER A 20 -12.27 -12.23 -13.85
CA SER A 20 -11.18 -11.36 -13.35
C SER A 20 -11.63 -9.92 -13.08
N ASN A 21 -12.64 -9.42 -13.79
CA ASN A 21 -13.21 -8.08 -13.63
C ASN A 21 -14.01 -7.90 -12.32
N GLU A 22 -14.48 -8.99 -11.71
CA GLU A 22 -15.25 -8.97 -10.45
C GLU A 22 -14.39 -9.28 -9.22
N MET A 23 -13.09 -9.49 -9.41
CA MET A 23 -12.17 -9.68 -8.30
C MET A 23 -11.61 -8.35 -7.83
N SER A 24 -11.60 -8.16 -6.52
CA SER A 24 -11.02 -7.00 -5.84
C SER A 24 -9.93 -7.46 -4.88
N LEU A 25 -8.87 -6.66 -4.73
CA LEU A 25 -7.84 -6.90 -3.73
C LEU A 25 -8.34 -6.47 -2.35
N ASP A 26 -8.40 -7.40 -1.40
CA ASP A 26 -8.73 -7.11 -0.02
C ASP A 26 -7.56 -6.37 0.66
N PRO A 27 -7.74 -5.15 1.21
CA PRO A 27 -6.64 -4.38 1.79
C PRO A 27 -6.13 -4.95 3.11
N VAL A 28 -6.96 -5.71 3.84
CA VAL A 28 -6.63 -6.28 5.15
C VAL A 28 -5.81 -7.55 4.97
N TYR A 29 -6.28 -8.46 4.11
CA TYR A 29 -5.63 -9.76 3.90
C TYR A 29 -4.70 -9.81 2.68
N ARG A 30 -4.63 -8.73 1.89
CA ARG A 30 -3.78 -8.60 0.69
C ARG A 30 -3.95 -9.75 -0.31
N MET A 31 -5.20 -10.18 -0.51
CA MET A 31 -5.55 -11.29 -1.40
C MET A 31 -6.70 -10.92 -2.33
N MET A 32 -6.78 -11.58 -3.49
CA MET A 32 -7.86 -11.38 -4.45
C MET A 32 -9.12 -12.11 -4.00
N VAL A 33 -10.21 -11.37 -3.85
CA VAL A 33 -11.50 -11.85 -3.38
C VAL A 33 -12.62 -11.39 -4.32
N CYS A 34 -13.68 -12.18 -4.44
CA CYS A 34 -14.84 -11.79 -5.23
C CYS A 34 -15.65 -10.69 -4.52
N ARG A 35 -16.41 -9.91 -5.30
CA ARG A 35 -17.27 -8.82 -4.78
C ARG A 35 -18.18 -9.24 -3.62
N LYS A 36 -18.79 -10.42 -3.68
CA LYS A 36 -19.68 -10.91 -2.62
C LYS A 36 -18.97 -11.04 -1.26
N CYS A 37 -17.73 -11.56 -1.24
CA CYS A 37 -16.96 -11.67 -0.01
C CYS A 37 -16.57 -10.29 0.55
N VAL A 38 -16.34 -9.30 -0.32
CA VAL A 38 -16.07 -7.91 0.11
C VAL A 38 -17.31 -7.28 0.73
N GLU A 39 -18.49 -7.48 0.14
CA GLU A 39 -19.76 -6.94 0.65
C GLU A 39 -20.16 -7.55 1.99
N GLU A 40 -20.11 -8.88 2.11
CA GLU A 40 -20.42 -9.59 3.36
C GLU A 40 -19.50 -9.12 4.49
N ARG A 41 -18.22 -8.92 4.19
CA ARG A 41 -17.25 -8.40 5.15
C ARG A 41 -17.54 -6.95 5.53
N ARG A 42 -17.86 -6.08 4.56
CA ARG A 42 -18.22 -4.68 4.85
C ARG A 42 -19.40 -4.61 5.83
N MET A 43 -20.39 -5.48 5.66
CA MET A 43 -21.53 -5.55 6.59
C MET A 43 -21.13 -6.04 7.98
N LYS A 44 -20.14 -6.93 8.08
CA LYS A 44 -19.67 -7.49 9.36
C LYS A 44 -18.72 -6.56 10.13
N ASP A 45 -17.82 -5.88 9.41
CA ASP A 45 -16.79 -5.00 10.00
C ASP A 45 -17.36 -3.62 10.34
N ASN A 46 -18.39 -3.19 9.61
CA ASN A 46 -19.06 -1.92 9.82
C ASN A 46 -20.53 -2.17 10.19
N PRO A 47 -20.81 -2.72 11.40
CA PRO A 47 -22.16 -2.66 11.92
C PRO A 47 -22.46 -1.16 12.01
N ILE A 48 -23.28 -0.67 11.09
CA ILE A 48 -23.77 0.72 11.09
C ILE A 48 -24.25 0.95 12.51
N ARG A 49 -23.49 1.69 13.33
CA ARG A 49 -23.96 2.13 14.63
C ARG A 49 -25.19 2.97 14.31
N PRO A 50 -26.40 2.52 14.65
CA PRO A 50 -27.60 3.32 14.39
C PRO A 50 -27.42 4.60 15.20
N GLY A 51 -27.25 5.75 14.52
CA GLY A 51 -27.18 7.05 15.18
C GLY A 51 -25.86 7.81 15.10
N MET A 52 -24.88 7.42 14.28
CA MET A 52 -23.83 8.39 13.94
C MET A 52 -24.41 9.41 12.94
N PRO A 53 -24.48 10.71 13.28
CA PRO A 53 -24.95 11.73 12.36
C PRO A 53 -24.06 11.70 11.11
N LEU A 54 -24.69 11.55 9.95
CA LEU A 54 -24.03 11.72 8.66
C LEU A 54 -23.22 13.02 8.72
N PRO A 55 -21.91 13.01 8.39
CA PRO A 55 -21.20 14.26 8.22
C PRO A 55 -22.02 15.11 7.24
N PRO A 56 -22.29 16.39 7.57
CA PRO A 56 -23.08 17.25 6.71
C PRO A 56 -22.47 17.18 5.31
N LYS A 57 -23.31 16.84 4.32
CA LYS A 57 -22.92 16.77 2.91
C LYS A 57 -22.05 18.00 2.64
N PRO A 58 -20.75 17.86 2.33
CA PRO A 58 -19.96 19.01 1.91
C PRO A 58 -20.71 19.59 0.72
N GLY A 59 -21.16 20.84 0.89
CA GLY A 59 -21.89 21.56 -0.12
C GLY A 59 -21.16 21.42 -1.43
N ILE A 60 -21.90 21.08 -2.47
CA ILE A 60 -21.43 20.99 -3.84
C ILE A 60 -20.90 22.39 -4.19
N ALA A 61 -19.61 22.60 -3.96
CA ALA A 61 -18.91 23.75 -4.49
C ALA A 61 -18.90 23.56 -6.01
N PRO A 62 -19.31 24.58 -6.79
CA PRO A 62 -19.30 24.49 -8.24
C PRO A 62 -17.90 24.10 -8.71
N SER A 63 -17.87 22.99 -9.45
CA SER A 63 -16.72 22.41 -10.11
C SER A 63 -16.01 23.48 -10.92
N ARG A 64 -14.87 23.96 -10.40
CA ARG A 64 -13.94 24.75 -11.20
C ARG A 64 -13.35 23.78 -12.25
N PRO A 65 -13.47 24.07 -13.56
CA PRO A 65 -12.92 23.18 -14.58
C PRO A 65 -11.42 23.07 -14.38
N ALA A 66 -10.94 21.83 -14.20
CA ALA A 66 -9.53 21.54 -14.11
C ALA A 66 -8.85 21.91 -15.44
N PRO A 67 -7.73 22.66 -15.43
CA PRO A 67 -6.98 22.90 -16.66
C PRO A 67 -6.44 21.56 -17.17
N LEU A 68 -6.80 21.27 -18.43
CA LEU A 68 -6.26 20.21 -19.26
C LEU A 68 -4.73 20.31 -19.29
N GLN A 69 -4.04 19.60 -18.41
CA GLN A 69 -2.61 19.39 -18.58
C GLN A 69 -2.42 18.31 -19.63
N ALA A 70 -1.98 18.76 -20.80
CA ALA A 70 -1.50 17.95 -21.90
C ALA A 70 -0.29 17.13 -21.44
N VAL A 71 -0.51 15.90 -20.98
CA VAL A 71 0.57 14.96 -20.69
C VAL A 71 1.02 14.37 -22.02
N LYS A 72 2.20 14.81 -22.47
CA LYS A 72 2.92 14.29 -23.63
C LYS A 72 3.14 12.78 -23.51
N PRO A 73 2.89 11.96 -24.55
CA PRO A 73 3.28 10.55 -24.54
C PRO A 73 4.79 10.42 -24.84
N ALA A 74 5.56 9.98 -23.85
CA ALA A 74 6.94 9.56 -24.04
C ALA A 74 6.99 8.05 -24.37
N VAL A 75 7.01 7.79 -25.68
CA VAL A 75 7.63 6.67 -26.40
C VAL A 75 9.06 6.46 -25.85
N MET A 76 9.62 5.30 -25.45
CA MET A 76 9.78 3.98 -26.07
C MET A 76 10.47 3.00 -25.05
N PRO A 77 10.64 1.68 -25.38
CA PRO A 77 10.94 0.58 -24.45
C PRO A 77 12.38 -0.01 -24.52
N LYS A 78 12.61 -1.03 -23.66
CA LYS A 78 13.64 -2.12 -23.64
C LYS A 78 14.99 -1.81 -22.96
N PRO A 79 15.77 -2.80 -22.45
CA PRO A 79 15.64 -4.27 -22.57
C PRO A 79 15.78 -5.11 -21.26
N VAL A 80 15.21 -6.32 -21.31
CA VAL A 80 15.54 -7.54 -20.53
C VAL A 80 16.34 -8.45 -21.51
N PRO A 81 17.20 -9.45 -21.16
CA PRO A 81 17.65 -10.05 -19.87
C PRO A 81 19.20 -10.25 -19.75
N LYS A 82 19.67 -10.76 -18.59
CA LYS A 82 20.56 -11.95 -18.52
C LYS A 82 20.71 -12.46 -17.07
N PRO A 83 20.48 -13.76 -16.79
CA PRO A 83 20.79 -14.40 -15.51
C PRO A 83 22.18 -15.09 -15.56
N ALA A 84 22.91 -15.06 -14.45
CA ALA A 84 24.12 -15.89 -14.21
C ALA A 84 24.34 -16.03 -12.69
N PRO A 85 25.10 -17.03 -12.19
CA PRO A 85 24.60 -18.01 -11.23
C PRO A 85 25.04 -17.81 -9.78
N SER A 86 24.29 -18.50 -8.92
CA SER A 86 24.48 -18.81 -7.50
C SER A 86 25.88 -18.63 -6.89
N ALA A 87 25.95 -17.75 -5.88
CA ALA A 87 26.76 -17.97 -4.69
C ALA A 87 25.87 -17.65 -3.47
N VAL A 88 25.20 -18.68 -2.95
CA VAL A 88 24.39 -18.59 -1.74
C VAL A 88 25.34 -18.41 -0.55
N LYS A 89 25.65 -17.16 -0.21
CA LYS A 89 26.00 -16.80 1.17
C LYS A 89 24.71 -16.35 1.85
N VAL A 90 24.19 -17.23 2.70
CA VAL A 90 23.16 -16.92 3.68
C VAL A 90 23.71 -15.84 4.62
N LEU A 91 23.45 -14.56 4.32
CA LEU A 91 23.54 -13.49 5.31
C LEU A 91 22.14 -12.94 5.55
N SER A 92 21.50 -13.46 6.60
CA SER A 92 20.46 -12.76 7.34
C SER A 92 20.87 -11.30 7.55
N SER A 93 20.31 -10.38 6.79
CA SER A 93 20.63 -8.95 6.91
C SER A 93 19.45 -8.09 6.46
N SER A 94 18.26 -8.37 6.99
CA SER A 94 17.29 -7.29 7.14
C SER A 94 17.86 -6.33 8.19
N SER A 95 18.35 -5.17 7.76
CA SER A 95 18.99 -4.10 8.54
C SER A 95 18.06 -3.40 9.54
N LYS A 96 17.21 -4.18 10.23
CA LYS A 96 16.29 -3.72 11.27
C LYS A 96 17.01 -3.80 12.60
N SER A 97 17.71 -2.74 12.94
CA SER A 97 18.33 -2.59 14.25
C SER A 97 17.34 -1.98 15.23
N LYS A 98 17.21 -2.57 16.44
CA LYS A 98 16.51 -1.94 17.56
C LYS A 98 17.39 -0.83 18.12
N ILE A 99 16.89 0.40 18.08
CA ILE A 99 17.57 1.59 18.61
C ILE A 99 16.76 2.17 19.77
N LYS A 100 17.44 2.73 20.77
CA LYS A 100 16.85 3.40 21.92
C LYS A 100 16.94 4.91 21.74
N CYS A 101 15.82 5.62 21.91
CA CYS A 101 15.81 7.09 21.87
C CYS A 101 16.63 7.66 23.04
N LYS A 102 17.54 8.60 22.76
CA LYS A 102 18.35 9.26 23.81
C LYS A 102 17.53 10.19 24.71
N LYS A 103 16.39 10.72 24.24
CA LYS A 103 15.57 11.68 24.99
C LYS A 103 14.56 11.00 25.91
N CYS A 104 13.78 10.06 25.38
CA CYS A 104 12.72 9.38 26.14
C CYS A 104 13.03 7.93 26.52
N GLY A 105 14.15 7.36 26.07
CA GLY A 105 14.51 5.98 26.38
C GLY A 105 13.66 4.91 25.67
N TRP A 106 12.73 5.29 24.80
CA TRP A 106 11.89 4.36 24.07
C TRP A 106 12.70 3.58 23.02
N SER A 107 12.51 2.25 22.97
CA SER A 107 13.17 1.38 21.99
C SER A 107 12.26 1.11 20.80
N PHE A 108 12.75 1.31 19.58
CA PHE A 108 11.99 1.07 18.34
C PHE A 108 12.89 0.47 17.25
N ASN A 109 12.27 -0.14 16.25
CA ASN A 109 12.99 -0.69 15.10
C ASN A 109 13.29 0.42 14.10
N PHE A 110 14.56 0.57 13.73
CA PHE A 110 15.04 1.49 12.70
C PHE A 110 15.55 0.70 11.51
N ASP A 111 14.98 0.97 10.34
CA ASP A 111 15.42 0.43 9.05
C ASP A 111 16.47 1.38 8.47
N ALA A 112 17.74 0.98 8.52
CA ALA A 112 18.86 1.78 7.99
C ALA A 112 18.73 2.03 6.49
N ASP A 113 18.28 1.03 5.72
CA ASP A 113 18.05 1.13 4.27
C ASP A 113 17.03 2.20 3.88
N LYS A 114 16.00 2.40 4.72
CA LYS A 114 14.91 3.35 4.44
C LYS A 114 15.09 4.68 5.15
N GLY A 115 16.08 4.79 6.04
CA GLY A 115 16.23 5.93 6.94
C GLY A 115 14.96 6.19 7.76
N TYR A 116 14.26 5.13 8.18
CA TYR A 116 12.94 5.22 8.82
C TYR A 116 12.88 4.44 10.14
N PRO A 117 12.28 5.01 11.20
CA PRO A 117 11.71 6.36 11.27
C PRO A 117 12.77 7.45 11.47
N ARG A 118 12.63 8.59 10.79
CA ARG A 118 13.52 9.76 10.95
C ARG A 118 13.44 10.39 12.35
N ASN A 119 12.27 10.27 12.98
CA ASN A 119 11.96 10.84 14.28
C ASN A 119 11.49 9.74 15.24
N CYS A 120 11.79 9.89 16.52
CA CYS A 120 11.36 8.95 17.53
C CYS A 120 9.82 8.93 17.57
N PRO A 121 9.17 7.76 17.45
CA PRO A 121 7.71 7.68 17.42
C PRO A 121 7.05 8.12 18.73
N SER A 122 7.79 8.14 19.84
CA SER A 122 7.28 8.53 21.16
C SER A 122 7.42 10.03 21.43
N CYS A 123 8.54 10.66 21.08
CA CYS A 123 8.83 12.05 21.47
C CYS A 123 9.18 12.99 20.30
N GLY A 124 9.13 12.50 19.07
CA GLY A 124 9.44 13.27 17.86
C GLY A 124 10.90 13.67 17.69
N THR A 125 11.80 13.27 18.60
CA THR A 125 13.23 13.65 18.55
C THR A 125 13.93 12.91 17.40
N PRO A 126 14.74 13.59 16.56
CA PRO A 126 15.39 12.96 15.43
C PRO A 126 16.32 11.82 15.85
N VAL A 127 16.25 10.72 15.09
CA VAL A 127 16.96 9.47 15.37
C VAL A 127 18.25 9.48 14.56
N GLY A 128 19.32 10.01 15.17
CA GLY A 128 20.64 10.08 14.53
C GLY A 128 21.07 11.52 14.24
N GLY A 129 21.59 12.19 15.26
CA GLY A 129 22.31 13.46 15.12
C GLY A 129 23.73 13.26 14.57
N GLY A 130 23.84 12.62 13.40
CA GLY A 130 25.04 12.64 12.58
C GLY A 130 24.77 13.58 11.42
N LYS A 131 25.59 14.64 11.29
CA LYS A 131 25.58 15.66 10.24
C LYS A 131 25.22 15.10 8.86
N TYR A 132 23.98 15.23 8.43
CA TYR A 132 23.63 15.16 7.01
C TYR A 132 22.74 16.38 6.72
N ASP A 133 23.41 17.51 6.52
CA ASP A 133 22.81 18.68 5.88
C ASP A 133 22.44 18.27 4.44
N PHE A 134 21.15 18.01 4.22
CA PHE A 134 20.58 17.98 2.88
C PHE A 134 20.32 19.44 2.48
N PHE A 135 21.32 20.04 1.81
CA PHE A 135 21.14 21.25 1.00
C PHE A 135 20.36 20.92 -0.28
#